data_AF-A0A662V322-F1
#
_entry.id   AF-A0A662V322-F1
#
_cell.length_a   1.000
_cell.length_b   1.000
_cell.length_c   1.000
_cell.angle_alpha   90.00
_cell.angle_beta   90.00
_cell.angle_gamma   90.00
#
_symmetry.space_group_name_H-M   'P 1'
#
loop_
_entity.id
_entity.type
_entity.pdbx_description
1 polymer ?
#
loop_
_entity_poly.entity_id
_entity_poly.type
_entity_poly.pdbx_seq_one_letter_code
_entity_poly.pdbx_strand_id
1 'polypeptide(L)'
;MKYWKIETALLKLYRLVCNVRQTQIEKFERYWDEGRTWAKDYRSPLSLTLREMKEIAGCPVYSRRIRGCRAYYRNFLTECIVLDSRYKGPERIVLFLHELAHKLDDVRDKRYYRELVAESCSYIVAEYFKIINRAAPFYIATYMRGRGSAYDILRLSPRIMKVSLEIVRRIEKILAEKKHKRKRRRARK
;
A
#
# COMPACT_ATOMS: atom_id res chain seq x y z
N MET A 1 -8.89 -3.42 -16.40
CA MET A 1 -7.57 -3.01 -15.87
C MET A 1 -6.79 -2.18 -16.89
N LYS A 2 -6.37 -0.96 -16.54
CA LYS A 2 -5.60 -0.08 -17.44
C LYS A 2 -4.09 -0.17 -17.11
N TYR A 3 -3.38 -1.07 -17.77
CA TYR A 3 -1.96 -1.40 -17.50
C TYR A 3 -1.03 -0.16 -17.50
N TRP A 4 -1.20 0.72 -18.50
CA TRP A 4 -0.43 1.96 -18.62
C TRP A 4 -0.49 2.88 -17.38
N LYS A 5 -1.55 2.81 -16.57
CA LYS A 5 -1.65 3.60 -15.34
C LYS A 5 -0.66 3.13 -14.27
N ILE A 6 -0.39 1.83 -14.21
CA ILE A 6 0.54 1.23 -13.26
C ILE A 6 1.98 1.57 -13.67
N GLU A 7 2.29 1.50 -14.96
CA GLU A 7 3.59 1.94 -15.50
C GLU A 7 3.83 3.43 -15.25
N THR A 8 2.83 4.27 -15.50
CA THR A 8 2.91 5.71 -15.24
C THR A 8 3.13 5.98 -13.75
N ALA A 9 2.45 5.25 -12.85
CA ALA A 9 2.63 5.38 -11.42
C ALA A 9 4.04 4.95 -10.96
N LEU A 10 4.61 3.89 -11.57
CA LEU A 10 5.98 3.45 -11.30
C LEU A 10 7.00 4.52 -11.73
N LEU A 11 6.86 5.09 -12.93
CA LEU A 11 7.73 6.17 -13.40
C LEU A 11 7.61 7.42 -12.52
N LYS A 12 6.39 7.76 -12.10
CA LYS A 12 6.15 8.85 -11.15
C LYS A 12 6.85 8.58 -9.80
N LEU A 13 6.75 7.35 -9.28
CA LEU A 13 7.44 6.95 -8.05
C LEU A 13 8.96 7.10 -8.19
N TYR A 14 9.54 6.53 -9.24
CA TYR A 14 10.97 6.63 -9.52
C TYR A 14 11.43 8.11 -9.55
N ARG A 15 10.73 8.95 -10.30
CA ARG A 15 11.03 10.39 -10.38
C ARG A 15 10.90 11.08 -9.03
N LEU A 16 9.85 10.81 -8.26
CA LEU A 16 9.68 11.41 -6.93
C LEU A 16 10.85 11.07 -6.03
N VAL A 17 11.20 9.79 -5.95
CA VAL A 17 12.25 9.29 -5.09
C VAL A 17 13.61 9.88 -5.46
N CYS A 18 13.94 10.00 -6.76
CA CYS A 18 15.17 10.66 -7.21
C CYS A 18 15.28 12.13 -6.78
N ASN A 19 14.16 12.79 -6.50
CA ASN A 19 14.11 14.23 -6.20
C ASN A 19 13.87 14.55 -4.71
N VAL A 20 13.82 13.55 -3.81
CA VAL A 20 13.61 13.80 -2.37
C VAL A 20 14.89 14.33 -1.72
N ARG A 21 14.85 15.57 -1.22
CA ARG A 21 15.98 16.19 -0.49
C ARG A 21 16.06 15.71 0.95
N GLN A 22 17.26 15.70 1.54
CA GLN A 22 17.53 15.26 2.91
C GLN A 22 16.67 15.98 3.96
N THR A 23 16.58 17.30 3.86
CA THR A 23 15.73 18.12 4.74
C THR A 23 14.25 17.75 4.69
N GLN A 24 13.77 17.19 3.56
CA GLN A 24 12.39 16.72 3.43
C GLN A 24 12.19 15.36 4.09
N ILE A 25 13.20 14.50 4.11
CA ILE A 25 13.16 13.22 4.83
C ILE A 25 13.14 13.45 6.34
N GLU A 26 14.05 14.25 6.87
CA GLU A 26 14.15 14.54 8.31
C GLU A 26 12.87 15.21 8.85
N LYS A 27 12.22 16.04 8.02
CA LYS A 27 10.93 16.62 8.35
C LYS A 27 9.82 15.58 8.35
N PHE A 28 9.86 14.61 7.44
CA PHE A 28 8.91 13.50 7.40
C PHE A 28 9.08 12.57 8.61
N GLU A 29 10.30 12.16 8.93
CA GLU A 29 10.60 11.26 10.06
C GLU A 29 10.09 11.86 11.38
N ARG A 30 10.41 13.13 11.67
CA ARG A 30 9.86 13.82 12.85
C ARG A 30 8.34 13.84 12.89
N TYR A 31 7.70 14.18 11.77
CA TYR A 31 6.24 14.22 11.69
C TYR A 31 5.62 12.84 11.96
N TRP A 32 6.27 11.79 11.48
CA TRP A 32 5.85 10.40 11.67
C TRP A 32 6.04 9.94 13.12
N ASP A 33 7.19 10.24 13.73
CA ASP A 33 7.51 9.90 15.12
C ASP A 33 6.56 10.58 16.12
N GLU A 34 6.08 11.78 15.78
CA GLU A 34 5.05 12.49 16.53
C GLU A 34 3.64 11.87 16.38
N GLY A 35 3.49 10.76 15.65
CA GLY A 35 2.23 10.04 15.48
C GLY A 35 1.15 10.82 14.73
N ARG A 36 1.54 11.85 13.98
CA ARG A 36 0.61 12.69 13.22
C ARG A 36 0.15 11.95 11.96
N THR A 37 -1.17 11.87 11.77
CA THR A 37 -1.81 11.27 10.60
C THR A 37 -1.94 12.31 9.47
N TRP A 38 -1.50 11.99 8.26
CA TRP A 38 -1.56 12.91 7.10
C TRP A 38 -2.92 12.90 6.38
N ALA A 39 -3.82 11.98 6.73
CA ALA A 39 -5.07 11.76 5.99
C ALA A 39 -6.35 12.26 6.69
N LYS A 40 -6.24 13.02 7.80
CA LYS A 40 -7.43 13.49 8.54
C LYS A 40 -8.47 14.20 7.65
N ASP A 41 -8.02 14.81 6.56
CA ASP A 41 -8.87 15.62 5.69
C ASP A 41 -9.13 15.02 4.29
N TYR A 42 -8.63 13.81 4.00
CA TYR A 42 -8.72 13.24 2.66
C TYR A 42 -9.85 12.22 2.50
N ARG A 43 -10.81 12.55 1.63
CA ARG A 43 -11.79 11.59 1.11
C ARG A 43 -11.14 10.76 0.00
N SER A 44 -10.96 9.47 0.24
CA SER A 44 -10.60 8.54 -0.83
C SER A 44 -11.85 8.09 -1.60
N PRO A 45 -11.78 7.98 -2.95
CA PRO A 45 -12.85 7.36 -3.72
C PRO A 45 -12.92 5.84 -3.50
N LEU A 46 -11.87 5.22 -2.94
CA LEU A 46 -11.88 3.82 -2.53
C LEU A 46 -12.19 3.71 -1.03
N SER A 47 -13.24 2.96 -0.71
CA SER A 47 -13.50 2.51 0.66
C SER A 47 -13.53 0.98 0.69
N LEU A 48 -12.74 0.42 1.60
CA LEU A 48 -12.69 -1.01 1.87
C LEU A 48 -13.06 -1.28 3.32
N THR A 49 -14.01 -2.18 3.53
CA THR A 49 -14.34 -2.73 4.84
C THR A 49 -13.32 -3.81 5.23
N LEU A 50 -13.22 -4.16 6.53
CA LEU A 50 -12.35 -5.26 6.96
C LEU A 50 -12.73 -6.60 6.31
N ARG A 51 -14.03 -6.83 6.07
CA ARG A 51 -14.51 -8.02 5.35
C ARG A 51 -13.98 -8.07 3.93
N GLU A 52 -14.00 -6.94 3.23
CA GLU A 52 -13.47 -6.85 1.86
C GLU A 52 -11.96 -7.00 1.83
N MET A 53 -11.24 -6.41 2.80
CA MET A 53 -9.81 -6.62 2.96
C MET A 53 -9.47 -8.10 3.17
N LYS A 54 -10.23 -8.81 4.02
CA LYS A 54 -10.11 -10.26 4.22
C LYS A 54 -10.31 -11.03 2.91
N GLU A 55 -11.33 -10.68 2.15
CA GLU A 55 -11.64 -11.32 0.87
C GLU A 55 -10.54 -11.10 -0.18
N ILE A 56 -10.01 -9.87 -0.28
CA ILE A 56 -8.88 -9.52 -1.16
C ILE A 56 -7.62 -10.28 -0.74
N ALA A 57 -7.34 -10.36 0.56
CA ALA A 57 -6.13 -10.98 1.08
C ALA A 57 -6.16 -12.51 1.01
N GLY A 58 -7.35 -13.12 0.99
CA GLY A 58 -7.51 -14.57 1.10
C GLY A 58 -7.05 -15.13 2.45
N CYS A 59 -6.96 -14.28 3.48
CA CYS A 59 -6.54 -14.65 4.83
C CYS A 59 -7.18 -13.71 5.87
N PRO A 60 -7.17 -14.05 7.17
CA PRO A 60 -7.73 -13.19 8.20
C PRO A 60 -7.06 -11.80 8.23
N VAL A 61 -7.88 -10.75 8.33
CA VAL A 61 -7.44 -9.37 8.49
C VAL A 61 -8.07 -8.80 9.75
N TYR A 62 -7.25 -8.33 10.68
CA TYR A 62 -7.69 -7.78 11.96
C TYR A 62 -7.36 -6.30 12.08
N SER A 63 -8.18 -5.58 12.85
CA SER A 63 -7.86 -4.23 13.31
C SER A 63 -7.80 -4.22 14.84
N ARG A 64 -6.61 -3.99 15.40
CA ARG A 64 -6.37 -4.02 16.85
C ARG A 64 -5.29 -2.99 17.21
N ARG A 65 -5.22 -2.55 18.46
CA ARG A 65 -4.16 -1.63 18.90
C ARG A 65 -2.83 -2.37 18.97
N ILE A 66 -1.80 -1.87 18.29
CA ILE A 66 -0.46 -2.46 18.29
C ILE A 66 0.45 -1.58 19.16
N ARG A 67 1.12 -2.18 20.16
CA ARG A 67 2.10 -1.49 21.02
C ARG A 67 3.50 -1.61 20.39
N GLY A 68 4.34 -0.57 20.46
CA GLY A 68 5.76 -0.67 20.10
C GLY A 68 6.17 -0.32 18.66
N CYS A 69 5.49 0.64 18.00
CA CYS A 69 5.97 1.30 16.76
C CYS A 69 6.03 0.47 15.46
N ARG A 70 5.18 -0.55 15.27
CA ARG A 70 4.84 -1.02 13.91
C ARG A 70 3.35 -0.88 13.69
N ALA A 71 2.98 -0.03 12.73
CA ALA A 71 1.60 0.28 12.38
C ALA A 71 0.80 -0.95 11.87
N TYR A 72 1.49 -2.06 11.62
CA TYR A 72 0.96 -3.31 11.11
C TYR A 72 2.01 -4.43 11.28
N TYR A 73 1.59 -5.69 11.18
CA TYR A 73 2.49 -6.82 10.92
C TYR A 73 1.74 -8.02 10.32
N ARG A 74 2.45 -8.79 9.51
CA ARG A 74 2.07 -10.14 9.09
C ARG A 74 2.59 -11.13 10.13
N ASN A 75 1.69 -11.92 10.70
CA ASN A 75 2.10 -13.07 11.48
C ASN A 75 2.30 -14.25 10.52
N PHE A 76 3.55 -14.67 10.31
CA PHE A 76 3.89 -15.80 9.44
C PHE A 76 3.43 -17.15 10.03
N LEU A 77 3.28 -17.25 11.35
CA LEU A 77 2.83 -18.47 12.02
C LEU A 77 1.31 -18.67 11.90
N THR A 78 0.55 -17.57 11.90
CA THR A 78 -0.93 -17.61 11.85
C THR A 78 -1.52 -17.10 10.52
N GLU A 79 -0.67 -16.85 9.54
CA GLU A 79 -0.99 -16.34 8.20
C GLU A 79 -2.04 -15.21 8.17
N CYS A 80 -1.93 -14.22 9.05
CA CYS A 80 -2.88 -13.10 9.12
C CYS A 80 -2.22 -11.75 8.93
N ILE A 81 -3.01 -10.77 8.48
CA ILE A 81 -2.63 -9.35 8.44
C ILE A 81 -3.27 -8.64 9.64
N VAL A 82 -2.45 -7.97 10.46
CA VAL A 82 -2.92 -7.17 11.59
C VAL A 82 -2.63 -5.70 11.30
N LEU A 83 -3.68 -4.87 11.28
CA LEU A 83 -3.60 -3.43 11.05
C LEU A 83 -3.85 -2.69 12.36
N ASP A 84 -3.07 -1.64 12.65
CA ASP A 84 -3.28 -0.85 13.85
C ASP A 84 -4.59 -0.05 13.77
N SER A 85 -5.46 -0.28 14.76
CA SER A 85 -6.76 0.40 14.94
C SER A 85 -6.68 1.93 15.05
N ARG A 86 -5.51 2.51 15.32
CA ARG A 86 -5.28 3.96 15.31
C ARG A 86 -5.47 4.56 13.91
N TYR A 87 -5.16 3.79 12.86
CA TYR A 87 -5.29 4.24 11.48
C TYR A 87 -6.69 3.94 10.94
N LYS A 88 -7.30 4.93 10.29
CA LYS A 88 -8.66 4.84 9.75
C LYS A 88 -8.70 5.30 8.29
N GLY A 89 -9.80 5.00 7.62
CA GLY A 89 -10.07 5.48 6.27
C GLY A 89 -8.94 5.13 5.28
N PRO A 90 -8.43 6.11 4.51
CA PRO A 90 -7.39 5.88 3.50
C PRO A 90 -6.07 5.33 4.05
N GLU A 91 -5.64 5.75 5.24
CA GLU A 91 -4.37 5.29 5.83
C GLU A 91 -4.38 3.80 6.08
N ARG A 92 -5.47 3.29 6.66
CA ARG A 92 -5.65 1.85 6.86
C ARG A 92 -5.59 1.07 5.54
N ILE A 93 -6.11 1.65 4.45
CA ILE A 93 -6.02 1.03 3.13
C ILE A 93 -4.56 0.99 2.68
N VAL A 94 -3.80 2.09 2.81
CA VAL A 94 -2.37 2.12 2.47
C VAL A 94 -1.57 1.07 3.26
N LEU A 95 -1.81 0.94 4.56
CA LEU A 95 -1.17 -0.08 5.39
C LEU A 95 -1.54 -1.49 4.95
N PHE A 96 -2.82 -1.72 4.64
CA PHE A 96 -3.29 -2.98 4.09
C PHE A 96 -2.62 -3.33 2.76
N LEU A 97 -2.46 -2.36 1.86
CA LEU A 97 -1.82 -2.55 0.56
C LEU A 97 -0.35 -2.96 0.71
N HIS A 98 0.38 -2.35 1.65
CA HIS A 98 1.76 -2.72 1.97
C HIS A 98 1.83 -4.18 2.44
N GLU A 99 1.04 -4.56 3.43
CA GLU A 99 1.05 -5.93 3.97
C GLU A 99 0.58 -6.99 2.97
N LEU A 100 -0.39 -6.63 2.14
CA LEU A 100 -0.84 -7.49 1.06
C LEU A 100 0.27 -7.70 0.02
N ALA A 101 1.06 -6.67 -0.29
CA ALA A 101 2.22 -6.82 -1.17
C ALA A 101 3.23 -7.83 -0.60
N HIS A 102 3.55 -7.74 0.70
CA HIS A 102 4.38 -8.75 1.37
C HIS A 102 3.80 -10.16 1.37
N LYS A 103 2.46 -10.32 1.30
CA LYS A 103 1.82 -11.63 1.18
C LYS A 103 1.93 -12.20 -0.22
N LEU A 104 1.73 -11.37 -1.23
CA LEU A 104 1.69 -11.77 -2.64
C LEU A 104 3.09 -11.90 -3.25
N ASP A 105 4.06 -11.26 -2.64
CA ASP A 105 5.46 -11.37 -3.01
C ASP A 105 6.11 -12.58 -2.34
N ASP A 106 6.24 -13.66 -3.12
CA ASP A 106 6.73 -14.97 -2.70
C ASP A 106 8.27 -15.10 -2.72
N VAL A 107 8.97 -14.03 -3.08
CA VAL A 107 10.43 -14.06 -3.24
C VAL A 107 11.13 -13.83 -1.89
N ARG A 108 11.93 -14.83 -1.48
CA ARG A 108 12.82 -14.74 -0.32
C ARG A 108 14.03 -13.87 -0.67
N ASP A 109 14.12 -12.72 -0.04
CA ASP A 109 15.13 -11.70 -0.34
C ASP A 109 15.55 -10.95 0.94
N LYS A 110 16.63 -10.15 0.85
CA LYS A 110 17.04 -9.25 1.93
C LYS A 110 15.86 -8.35 2.30
N ARG A 111 15.67 -8.12 3.61
CA ARG A 111 14.59 -7.29 4.14
C ARG A 111 14.42 -5.98 3.37
N TYR A 112 15.54 -5.31 3.07
CA TYR A 112 15.57 -4.08 2.28
C TYR A 112 14.78 -4.18 0.96
N TYR A 113 15.06 -5.19 0.12
CA TYR A 113 14.39 -5.32 -1.18
C TYR A 113 12.91 -5.71 -1.03
N ARG A 114 12.57 -6.52 -0.02
CA ARG A 114 11.18 -6.87 0.27
C ARG A 114 10.34 -5.65 0.66
N GLU A 115 10.89 -4.78 1.51
CA GLU A 115 10.22 -3.54 1.95
C GLU A 115 10.12 -2.55 0.79
N LEU A 116 11.17 -2.42 -0.03
CA LEU A 116 11.17 -1.58 -1.22
C LEU A 116 10.07 -2.01 -2.20
N VAL A 117 9.88 -3.32 -2.41
CA VAL A 117 8.78 -3.85 -3.23
C VAL A 117 7.43 -3.52 -2.59
N ALA A 118 7.25 -3.80 -1.30
CA ALA A 118 5.97 -3.59 -0.63
C ALA A 118 5.54 -2.12 -0.59
N GLU A 119 6.45 -1.21 -0.26
CA GLU A 119 6.20 0.24 -0.29
C GLU A 119 5.89 0.73 -1.71
N SER A 120 6.65 0.26 -2.71
CA SER A 120 6.43 0.63 -4.11
C SER A 120 5.07 0.16 -4.60
N CYS A 121 4.69 -1.09 -4.30
CA CYS A 121 3.38 -1.63 -4.62
C CYS A 121 2.26 -0.83 -3.93
N SER A 122 2.42 -0.53 -2.63
CA SER A 122 1.44 0.27 -1.89
C SER A 122 1.24 1.65 -2.52
N TYR A 123 2.32 2.33 -2.92
CA TYR A 123 2.25 3.60 -3.63
C TYR A 123 1.53 3.48 -4.97
N ILE A 124 1.96 2.54 -5.82
CA ILE A 124 1.42 2.37 -7.18
C ILE A 124 -0.07 2.04 -7.15
N VAL A 125 -0.49 1.14 -6.27
CA VAL A 125 -1.89 0.76 -6.13
C VAL A 125 -2.70 1.91 -5.54
N ALA A 126 -2.17 2.63 -4.55
CA ALA A 126 -2.81 3.83 -4.01
C ALA A 126 -3.03 4.87 -5.11
N GLU A 127 -2.02 5.16 -5.93
CA GLU A 127 -2.11 6.09 -7.05
C GLU A 127 -3.18 5.65 -8.08
N TYR A 128 -3.22 4.34 -8.42
CA TYR A 128 -4.23 3.79 -9.34
C TYR A 128 -5.67 4.06 -8.87
N PHE A 129 -5.91 3.93 -7.56
CA PHE A 129 -7.21 4.18 -6.93
C PHE A 129 -7.38 5.60 -6.41
N LYS A 130 -6.46 6.52 -6.73
CA LYS A 130 -6.48 7.92 -6.26
C LYS A 130 -6.55 8.03 -4.71
N ILE A 131 -5.88 7.13 -4.02
CA ILE A 131 -5.59 7.22 -2.59
C ILE A 131 -4.28 7.98 -2.42
N ILE A 132 -4.27 8.95 -1.52
CA ILE A 132 -3.05 9.68 -1.21
C ILE A 132 -2.18 8.85 -0.29
N ASN A 133 -1.03 8.42 -0.82
CA ASN A 133 0.04 7.78 -0.07
C ASN A 133 1.29 8.66 -0.06
N ARG A 134 1.29 9.69 0.80
CA ARG A 134 2.44 10.59 0.93
C ARG A 134 3.64 9.94 1.62
N ALA A 135 3.42 8.88 2.39
CA ALA A 135 4.46 8.27 3.22
C ALA A 135 5.43 7.41 2.40
N ALA A 136 4.92 6.62 1.44
CA ALA A 136 5.75 5.65 0.71
C ALA A 136 6.98 6.26 0.02
N PRO A 137 6.92 7.41 -0.69
CA PRO A 137 8.11 8.00 -1.31
C PRO A 137 9.21 8.36 -0.30
N PHE A 138 8.84 8.81 0.91
CA PHE A 138 9.80 9.13 1.96
C PHE A 138 10.39 7.87 2.59
N TYR A 139 9.58 6.83 2.83
CA TYR A 139 10.09 5.54 3.29
C TYR A 139 11.08 4.95 2.31
N ILE A 140 10.73 4.94 1.02
CA ILE A 140 11.60 4.44 -0.04
C ILE A 140 12.90 5.25 -0.12
N ALA A 141 12.82 6.59 -0.07
CA ALA A 141 14.00 7.44 -0.10
C ALA A 141 14.91 7.22 1.13
N THR A 142 14.33 6.98 2.30
CA THR A 142 15.05 6.65 3.55
C THR A 142 15.79 5.32 3.41
N TYR A 143 15.11 4.28 2.92
CA TYR A 143 15.70 2.97 2.67
C TYR A 143 16.87 3.06 1.68
N MET A 144 16.69 3.81 0.59
CA MET A 144 17.69 3.94 -0.45
C MET A 144 18.98 4.61 0.06
N ARG A 145 18.89 5.64 0.89
CA ARG A 145 20.10 6.31 1.43
C ARG A 145 20.97 5.41 2.31
N GLY A 146 20.40 4.43 2.99
CA GLY A 146 21.16 3.53 3.86
C GLY A 146 21.77 2.31 3.17
N ARG A 147 21.17 1.81 2.08
CA ARG A 147 21.48 0.47 1.54
C ARG A 147 21.26 0.26 0.04
N GLY A 148 20.88 1.26 -0.75
CA GLY A 148 20.67 1.05 -2.18
C GLY A 148 20.56 2.31 -3.02
N SER A 149 19.88 2.21 -4.16
CA SER A 149 19.82 3.29 -5.14
C SER A 149 18.44 3.38 -5.80
N ALA A 150 18.14 4.51 -6.45
CA ALA A 150 16.89 4.66 -7.20
C ALA A 150 16.75 3.61 -8.30
N TYR A 151 17.90 3.14 -8.80
CA TYR A 151 17.99 2.08 -9.78
C TYR A 151 17.43 0.75 -9.26
N ASP A 152 17.41 0.51 -7.94
CA ASP A 152 16.78 -0.69 -7.37
C ASP A 152 15.28 -0.75 -7.67
N ILE A 153 14.59 0.41 -7.74
CA ILE A 153 13.17 0.46 -8.12
C ILE A 153 13.00 -0.03 -9.57
N LEU A 154 13.88 0.41 -10.47
CA LEU A 154 13.84 -0.01 -11.88
C LEU A 154 14.20 -1.48 -12.03
N ARG A 155 15.24 -1.95 -11.32
CA ARG A 155 15.66 -3.35 -11.31
C ARG A 155 14.56 -4.28 -10.78
N LEU A 156 13.84 -3.84 -9.75
CA LEU A 156 12.73 -4.60 -9.15
C LEU A 156 11.39 -4.36 -9.85
N SER A 157 11.36 -3.54 -10.91
CA SER A 157 10.11 -3.17 -11.60
C SER A 157 9.27 -4.36 -12.06
N PRO A 158 9.81 -5.47 -12.60
CA PRO A 158 8.96 -6.60 -13.02
C PRO A 158 8.21 -7.21 -11.83
N ARG A 159 8.88 -7.32 -10.67
CA ARG A 159 8.31 -7.83 -9.42
C ARG A 159 7.27 -6.87 -8.86
N ILE A 160 7.59 -5.58 -8.78
CA ILE A 160 6.69 -4.52 -8.32
C ILE A 160 5.42 -4.49 -9.19
N MET A 161 5.57 -4.56 -10.51
CA MET A 161 4.44 -4.55 -11.43
C MET A 161 3.57 -5.79 -11.29
N LYS A 162 4.16 -7.00 -11.26
CA LYS A 162 3.44 -8.26 -11.07
C LYS A 162 2.55 -8.20 -9.82
N VAL A 163 3.13 -7.82 -8.69
CA VAL A 163 2.41 -7.74 -7.40
C VAL A 163 1.34 -6.64 -7.43
N SER A 164 1.67 -5.45 -7.94
CA SER A 164 0.71 -4.33 -8.02
C SER A 164 -0.50 -4.67 -8.90
N LEU A 165 -0.28 -5.33 -10.04
CA LEU A 165 -1.34 -5.78 -10.95
C LEU A 165 -2.27 -6.77 -10.27
N GLU A 166 -1.71 -7.73 -9.54
CA GLU A 166 -2.50 -8.72 -8.80
C GLU A 166 -3.37 -8.05 -7.73
N ILE A 167 -2.83 -7.11 -6.98
CA ILE A 167 -3.60 -6.34 -5.99
C ILE A 167 -4.74 -5.57 -6.67
N VAL A 168 -4.44 -4.85 -7.76
CA VAL A 168 -5.45 -4.09 -8.51
C VAL A 168 -6.56 -5.00 -9.02
N ARG A 169 -6.22 -6.16 -9.60
CA ARG A 169 -7.20 -7.14 -10.10
C ARG A 169 -8.15 -7.59 -8.99
N ARG A 170 -7.63 -7.93 -7.81
CA ARG A 170 -8.44 -8.38 -6.68
C ARG A 170 -9.38 -7.28 -6.18
N ILE A 171 -8.91 -6.04 -6.09
CA ILE A 171 -9.75 -4.90 -5.68
C ILE A 171 -10.82 -4.62 -6.76
N GLU A 172 -10.45 -4.58 -8.04
CA GLU A 172 -11.41 -4.35 -9.14
C GLU A 172 -12.52 -5.39 -9.17
N LYS A 173 -12.20 -6.67 -8.89
CA LYS A 173 -13.19 -7.75 -8.76
C LYS A 173 -14.24 -7.44 -7.70
N ILE A 174 -13.82 -7.09 -6.48
CA ILE A 174 -14.73 -6.72 -5.38
C ILE A 174 -15.61 -5.52 -5.76
N LEU A 175 -15.02 -4.51 -6.40
CA LEU A 175 -15.76 -3.31 -6.82
C LEU A 175 -16.81 -3.62 -7.89
N ALA A 176 -16.50 -4.51 -8.83
CA ALA A 176 -17.43 -4.97 -9.86
C ALA A 176 -18.62 -5.72 -9.25
N GLU A 177 -18.36 -6.62 -8.31
CA GLU A 177 -19.41 -7.37 -7.60
C GLU A 177 -20.34 -6.46 -6.80
N LYS A 178 -19.78 -5.44 -6.12
CA LYS A 178 -20.57 -4.42 -5.43
C LYS A 178 -21.48 -3.66 -6.40
N LYS A 179 -20.96 -3.24 -7.55
CA LYS A 179 -21.72 -2.51 -8.57
C LYS A 179 -22.89 -3.37 -9.07
N HIS A 180 -22.65 -4.66 -9.30
CA HIS A 180 -23.67 -5.60 -9.74
C HIS A 180 -24.77 -5.82 -8.69
N LYS A 181 -24.40 -6.03 -7.41
CA LYS A 181 -25.35 -6.16 -6.29
C LYS A 181 -26.22 -4.91 -6.12
N ARG A 182 -25.66 -3.71 -6.29
CA ARG A 182 -26.40 -2.43 -6.23
C ARG A 182 -27.42 -2.30 -7.37
N LYS A 183 -27.04 -2.67 -8.61
CA LYS A 183 -27.96 -2.66 -9.76
C LYS A 183 -29.16 -3.59 -9.54
N ARG A 184 -28.92 -4.83 -9.10
CA ARG A 184 -30.00 -5.82 -8.82
C ARG A 184 -30.99 -5.33 -7.76
N ARG A 185 -30.51 -4.64 -6.71
CA ARG A 185 -31.39 -4.08 -5.67
C ARG A 185 -32.26 -2.92 -6.17
N ARG A 186 -31.77 -2.13 -7.13
CA ARG A 186 -32.54 -1.03 -7.74
C ARG A 186 -33.60 -1.53 -8.72
N ALA A 187 -33.36 -2.65 -9.40
CA ALA A 187 -34.32 -3.26 -10.32
C ALA A 187 -35.44 -4.06 -9.62
N ARG A 188 -35.35 -4.25 -8.29
CA ARG A 188 -36.35 -4.97 -7.46
C ARG A 188 -37.18 -4.02 -6.57
N LYS A 189 -36.91 -2.73 -6.65
CA LYS A 189 -37.69 -1.66 -6.01
C LYS A 189 -38.44 -0.94 -7.10
#